data_AF-A0A7X9ICZ5-F1
#
_entry.id   AF-A0A7X9ICZ5-F1
#
_cell.length_a   1.000
_cell.length_b   1.000
_cell.length_c   1.000
_cell.angle_alpha   90.00
_cell.angle_beta   90.00
_cell.angle_gamma   90.00
#
_symmetry.space_group_name_H-M   'P 1'
#
loop_
_entity.id
_entity.type
_entity.pdbx_description
1 polymer ?
#
loop_
_entity_poly.entity_id
_entity_poly.type
_entity_poly.pdbx_seq_one_letter_code
_entity_poly.pdbx_strand_id
1 'polypeptide(L)'
;QGEEYYSDENHVANFIVISNSKNVWVRNISALHFVTSVVQSNAGTKWITVQDCESREPVSQRWGARRFIYQMNGQLCLVQRCFSQKGSHSFVLQGSEASGNVFLNCEAVNPYSTSEPHNRWVNGVLYDNVKAPLTARYWDYMIGWAGANIVFWNCEGDFLVQSPPTAKNYSFGHIGINAVIFNAGLQDLTKPRGHVESLDRHVTPKSLYLTQLKERLGESAVKNITADRQAEK
;
A
#
# COMPACT_ATOMS: atom_id res chain seq x y z
N GLN A 1 17.67 -16.43 -18.68
CA GLN A 1 18.76 -15.73 -17.97
C GLN A 1 18.12 -14.85 -16.91
N GLY A 2 18.69 -14.79 -15.69
CA GLY A 2 18.15 -13.95 -14.62
C GLY A 2 18.47 -12.47 -14.85
N GLU A 3 17.67 -11.57 -14.25
CA GLU A 3 17.95 -10.13 -14.26
C GLU A 3 19.13 -9.83 -13.31
N GLU A 4 20.18 -9.17 -13.80
CA GLU A 4 21.28 -8.66 -12.97
C GLU A 4 20.84 -7.40 -12.20
N TYR A 5 21.27 -7.29 -10.93
CA TYR A 5 20.94 -6.12 -10.10
C TYR A 5 21.92 -5.90 -8.95
N TYR A 6 21.98 -4.66 -8.47
CA TYR A 6 22.74 -4.28 -7.28
C TYR A 6 22.06 -4.83 -6.01
N SER A 7 22.80 -5.64 -5.25
CA SER A 7 22.31 -6.32 -4.05
C SER A 7 23.25 -6.19 -2.86
N ASP A 8 24.27 -5.33 -2.93
CA ASP A 8 25.14 -5.09 -1.80
C ASP A 8 24.39 -4.28 -0.74
N GLU A 9 24.32 -4.79 0.48
CA GLU A 9 23.57 -4.14 1.55
C GLU A 9 24.45 -3.16 2.34
N ASN A 10 25.55 -2.69 1.73
CA ASN A 10 26.43 -1.66 2.29
C ASN A 10 25.82 -0.25 2.11
N HIS A 11 24.56 -0.13 2.47
CA HIS A 11 23.68 1.00 2.26
C HIS A 11 22.85 1.25 3.53
N VAL A 12 22.35 2.47 3.70
CA VAL A 12 21.45 2.78 4.82
C VAL A 12 20.14 2.02 4.63
N ALA A 13 19.66 1.38 5.72
CA ALA A 13 18.46 0.56 5.67
C ALA A 13 17.19 1.37 5.42
N ASN A 14 16.90 2.34 6.29
CA ASN A 14 15.70 3.17 6.23
C ASN A 14 16.10 4.64 6.17
N PHE A 15 15.44 5.43 5.32
CA PHE A 15 15.70 6.87 5.30
C PHE A 15 15.04 7.59 6.49
N ILE A 16 13.74 7.39 6.68
CA ILE A 16 12.98 8.01 7.78
C ILE A 16 12.27 6.92 8.57
N VAL A 17 12.54 6.86 9.87
CA VAL A 17 11.85 5.98 10.82
C VAL A 17 11.14 6.84 11.86
N ILE A 18 9.83 6.65 12.00
CA ILE A 18 8.98 7.38 12.93
C ILE A 18 8.49 6.42 14.00
N SER A 19 8.71 6.75 15.27
CA SER A 19 8.29 5.94 16.41
C SER A 19 7.65 6.82 17.48
N ASN A 20 6.62 6.29 18.16
CA ASN A 20 5.99 6.91 19.34
C ASN A 20 5.63 8.38 19.17
N SER A 21 5.14 8.73 17.97
CA SER A 21 4.92 10.12 17.55
C SER A 21 3.54 10.29 16.91
N LYS A 22 3.00 11.50 17.02
CA LYS A 22 1.73 11.88 16.40
C LYS A 22 1.85 13.19 15.62
N ASN A 23 1.01 13.38 14.60
CA ASN A 23 0.97 14.60 13.78
C ASN A 23 2.30 14.88 13.05
N VAL A 24 2.85 13.85 12.40
CA VAL A 24 4.12 13.98 11.66
C VAL A 24 3.84 14.12 10.17
N TRP A 25 4.61 14.98 9.51
CA TRP A 25 4.51 15.22 8.07
C TRP A 25 5.85 14.97 7.38
N VAL A 26 5.87 14.09 6.38
CA VAL A 26 7.00 13.84 5.48
C VAL A 26 6.55 14.21 4.08
N ARG A 27 7.28 15.11 3.40
CA ARG A 27 6.88 15.57 2.06
C ARG A 27 8.02 15.98 1.17
N ASN A 28 7.82 15.85 -0.14
CA ASN A 28 8.71 16.36 -1.18
C ASN A 28 10.14 15.82 -1.04
N ILE A 29 10.27 14.51 -0.85
CA ILE A 29 11.58 13.85 -0.76
C ILE A 29 11.77 12.85 -1.90
N SER A 30 13.01 12.71 -2.34
CA SER A 30 13.44 11.64 -3.24
C SER A 30 14.54 10.84 -2.55
N ALA A 31 14.34 9.53 -2.47
CA ALA A 31 15.27 8.59 -1.86
C ALA A 31 15.85 7.66 -2.93
N LEU A 32 17.16 7.45 -2.86
CA LEU A 32 17.91 6.64 -3.82
C LEU A 32 18.75 5.60 -3.06
N HIS A 33 18.68 4.33 -3.48
CA HIS A 33 19.52 3.23 -3.00
C HIS A 33 19.37 2.83 -1.52
N PHE A 34 18.23 3.08 -0.88
CA PHE A 34 17.97 2.53 0.47
C PHE A 34 17.63 1.04 0.43
N VAL A 35 18.11 0.27 1.41
CA VAL A 35 17.94 -1.20 1.45
C VAL A 35 16.49 -1.60 1.71
N THR A 36 15.84 -0.91 2.65
CA THR A 36 14.59 -1.35 3.26
C THR A 36 13.45 -0.41 2.92
N SER A 37 13.43 0.81 3.47
CA SER A 37 12.27 1.71 3.35
C SER A 37 12.68 3.15 3.12
N VAL A 38 11.80 3.93 2.49
CA VAL A 38 11.89 5.38 2.47
C VAL A 38 11.26 5.96 3.74
N VAL A 39 10.02 5.54 4.05
CA VAL A 39 9.36 5.93 5.30
C VAL A 39 8.82 4.70 5.99
N GLN A 40 9.24 4.50 7.23
CA GLN A 40 8.70 3.49 8.14
C GLN A 40 8.04 4.18 9.34
N SER A 41 6.75 3.97 9.53
CA SER A 41 6.06 4.30 10.78
C SER A 41 5.90 3.03 11.62
N ASN A 42 6.33 3.09 12.87
CA ASN A 42 6.22 1.98 13.82
C ASN A 42 4.86 1.99 14.53
N ALA A 43 4.51 0.86 15.16
CA ALA A 43 3.20 0.60 15.77
C ALA A 43 2.70 1.72 16.71
N GLY A 44 3.59 2.35 17.48
CA GLY A 44 3.25 3.45 18.40
C GLY A 44 2.98 4.81 17.74
N THR A 45 2.78 4.88 16.42
CA THR A 45 2.58 6.14 15.69
C THR A 45 1.12 6.37 15.30
N LYS A 46 0.72 7.64 15.16
CA LYS A 46 -0.65 8.00 14.76
C LYS A 46 -0.69 9.30 13.97
N TRP A 47 -1.59 9.43 12.99
CA TRP A 47 -1.75 10.68 12.21
C TRP A 47 -0.46 11.11 11.52
N ILE A 48 0.10 10.19 10.74
CA ILE A 48 1.29 10.45 9.92
C ILE A 48 0.83 10.76 8.50
N THR A 49 1.32 11.84 7.92
CA THR A 49 1.12 12.15 6.50
C THR A 49 2.44 12.04 5.75
N VAL A 50 2.48 11.17 4.74
CA VAL A 50 3.57 11.06 3.77
C VAL A 50 3.01 11.48 2.42
N GLN A 51 3.60 12.48 1.79
CA GLN A 51 3.09 12.96 0.51
C GLN A 51 4.18 13.36 -0.48
N ASP A 52 3.93 13.15 -1.76
CA ASP A 52 4.81 13.66 -2.82
C ASP A 52 6.26 13.17 -2.62
N CYS A 53 6.40 11.89 -2.26
CA CYS A 53 7.67 11.23 -1.99
C CYS A 53 8.01 10.22 -3.07
N GLU A 54 9.29 10.02 -3.35
CA GLU A 54 9.77 9.06 -4.33
C GLU A 54 10.82 8.10 -3.76
N SER A 55 10.70 6.82 -4.10
CA SER A 55 11.73 5.81 -3.88
C SER A 55 12.27 5.31 -5.21
N ARG A 56 13.59 5.38 -5.40
CA ARG A 56 14.27 4.98 -6.63
C ARG A 56 15.37 3.98 -6.33
N GLU A 57 15.37 2.93 -7.15
CA GLU A 57 16.46 1.95 -7.26
C GLU A 57 17.01 1.42 -5.91
N PRO A 58 16.18 0.85 -5.02
CA PRO A 58 16.66 0.25 -3.78
C PRO A 58 17.75 -0.81 -4.05
N VAL A 59 18.83 -0.76 -3.29
CA VAL A 59 19.96 -1.69 -3.37
C VAL A 59 19.89 -2.62 -2.17
N SER A 60 19.50 -3.87 -2.45
CA SER A 60 19.34 -4.90 -1.42
C SER A 60 19.16 -6.25 -2.08
N GLN A 61 19.36 -7.33 -1.35
CA GLN A 61 18.84 -8.63 -1.77
C GLN A 61 17.30 -8.58 -1.82
N ARG A 62 16.67 -9.31 -2.75
CA ARG A 62 15.21 -9.28 -3.00
C ARG A 62 14.44 -10.33 -2.17
N TRP A 63 14.74 -10.47 -0.88
CA TRP A 63 14.07 -11.41 0.01
C TRP A 63 14.01 -10.90 1.45
N GLY A 64 13.11 -11.48 2.24
CA GLY A 64 12.86 -11.06 3.62
C GLY A 64 12.20 -9.68 3.69
N ALA A 65 12.41 -8.98 4.81
CA ALA A 65 11.74 -7.71 5.11
C ALA A 65 12.36 -6.48 4.39
N ARG A 66 12.95 -6.67 3.22
CA ARG A 66 13.66 -5.63 2.45
C ARG A 66 12.73 -4.99 1.42
N ARG A 67 13.07 -3.77 1.02
CA ARG A 67 12.32 -2.98 0.03
C ARG A 67 10.82 -2.83 0.37
N PHE A 68 10.53 -2.60 1.65
CA PHE A 68 9.21 -2.24 2.18
C PHE A 68 9.08 -0.72 2.14
N ILE A 69 8.76 -0.17 0.99
CA ILE A 69 9.12 1.21 0.66
C ILE A 69 8.40 2.25 1.54
N TYR A 70 7.07 2.18 1.60
CA TYR A 70 6.23 2.99 2.48
C TYR A 70 5.54 2.05 3.47
N GLN A 71 6.22 1.79 4.60
CA GLN A 71 5.75 0.88 5.63
C GLN A 71 4.99 1.63 6.73
N MET A 72 3.66 1.51 6.75
CA MET A 72 2.81 2.27 7.68
C MET A 72 2.20 1.37 8.77
N ASN A 73 2.98 1.03 9.80
CA ASN A 73 2.51 0.13 10.87
C ASN A 73 1.71 0.85 11.97
N GLY A 74 1.67 2.19 11.95
CA GLY A 74 0.87 3.00 12.87
C GLY A 74 -0.60 3.12 12.49
N GLN A 75 -1.29 4.09 13.09
CA GLN A 75 -2.74 4.29 12.93
C GLN A 75 -3.09 5.59 12.21
N LEU A 76 -4.15 5.56 11.41
CA LEU A 76 -4.70 6.74 10.74
C LEU A 76 -3.64 7.52 9.94
N CYS A 77 -2.76 6.79 9.26
CA CYS A 77 -1.72 7.33 8.39
C CYS A 77 -2.31 7.60 6.99
N LEU A 78 -1.87 8.68 6.36
CA LEU A 78 -2.17 9.01 4.97
C LEU A 78 -0.85 9.00 4.18
N VAL A 79 -0.77 8.14 3.17
CA VAL A 79 0.29 8.14 2.16
C VAL A 79 -0.34 8.55 0.85
N GLN A 80 0.05 9.68 0.27
CA GLN A 80 -0.56 10.18 -0.96
C GLN A 80 0.46 10.60 -2.01
N ARG A 81 0.17 10.35 -3.30
CA ARG A 81 1.04 10.75 -4.42
C ARG A 81 2.49 10.30 -4.22
N CYS A 82 2.66 9.10 -3.71
CA CYS A 82 3.98 8.53 -3.48
C CYS A 82 4.32 7.53 -4.58
N PHE A 83 5.57 7.57 -5.02
CA PHE A 83 6.11 6.73 -6.07
C PHE A 83 7.11 5.72 -5.52
N SER A 84 7.06 4.50 -6.03
CA SER A 84 7.98 3.41 -5.69
C SER A 84 8.49 2.72 -6.96
N GLN A 85 9.80 2.62 -7.12
CA GLN A 85 10.41 1.83 -8.19
C GLN A 85 11.15 0.63 -7.61
N LYS A 86 11.00 -0.56 -8.22
CA LYS A 86 11.77 -1.77 -7.86
C LYS A 86 11.61 -2.19 -6.38
N GLY A 87 10.52 -1.77 -5.73
CA GLY A 87 10.14 -2.16 -4.37
C GLY A 87 9.68 -3.62 -4.29
N SER A 88 9.82 -4.26 -3.14
CA SER A 88 9.19 -5.58 -2.91
C SER A 88 7.72 -5.34 -2.56
N HIS A 89 7.45 -4.94 -1.32
CA HIS A 89 6.13 -4.46 -0.90
C HIS A 89 6.14 -2.93 -0.86
N SER A 90 5.64 -2.28 -1.90
CA SER A 90 5.78 -0.83 -2.08
C SER A 90 4.93 -0.02 -1.10
N PHE A 91 3.67 -0.40 -0.94
CA PHE A 91 2.72 0.20 -0.01
C PHE A 91 2.27 -0.90 0.94
N VAL A 92 2.81 -0.90 2.16
CA VAL A 92 2.75 -2.07 3.03
C VAL A 92 2.49 -1.69 4.48
N LEU A 93 1.81 -2.57 5.20
CA LEU A 93 1.55 -2.42 6.63
C LEU A 93 1.63 -3.77 7.31
N GLN A 94 2.02 -3.75 8.57
CA GLN A 94 2.26 -4.95 9.38
C GLN A 94 1.86 -4.69 10.83
N GLY A 95 1.44 -5.75 11.53
CA GLY A 95 1.02 -5.65 12.92
C GLY A 95 -0.46 -5.33 13.07
N SER A 96 -1.04 -5.80 14.17
CA SER A 96 -2.45 -5.57 14.51
C SER A 96 -2.75 -4.12 14.86
N GLU A 97 -1.71 -3.34 15.16
CA GLU A 97 -1.80 -1.91 15.45
C GLU A 97 -2.07 -1.09 14.19
N ALA A 98 -1.66 -1.58 13.02
CA ALA A 98 -1.84 -0.90 11.75
C ALA A 98 -3.33 -0.84 11.38
N SER A 99 -3.93 0.35 11.49
CA SER A 99 -5.37 0.48 11.27
C SER A 99 -5.82 1.86 10.79
N GLY A 100 -6.81 1.87 9.91
CA GLY A 100 -7.41 3.09 9.38
C GLY A 100 -6.47 3.89 8.47
N ASN A 101 -5.47 3.21 7.89
CA ASN A 101 -4.47 3.83 7.04
C ASN A 101 -4.97 3.94 5.59
N VAL A 102 -4.51 4.94 4.86
CA VAL A 102 -4.91 5.22 3.48
C VAL A 102 -3.67 5.36 2.60
N PHE A 103 -3.67 4.65 1.47
CA PHE A 103 -2.78 4.91 0.33
C PHE A 103 -3.60 5.51 -0.80
N LEU A 104 -3.31 6.75 -1.17
CA LEU A 104 -4.11 7.53 -2.11
C LEU A 104 -3.27 7.96 -3.32
N ASN A 105 -3.72 7.62 -4.54
CA ASN A 105 -3.05 8.03 -5.78
C ASN A 105 -1.56 7.69 -5.79
N CYS A 106 -1.20 6.48 -5.37
CA CYS A 106 0.19 6.03 -5.27
C CYS A 106 0.52 5.04 -6.40
N GLU A 107 1.79 4.98 -6.80
CA GLU A 107 2.21 4.17 -7.95
C GLU A 107 3.49 3.36 -7.65
N ALA A 108 3.47 2.08 -8.01
CA ALA A 108 4.62 1.19 -7.96
C ALA A 108 4.99 0.69 -9.36
N VAL A 109 6.21 1.00 -9.81
CA VAL A 109 6.73 0.58 -11.12
C VAL A 109 7.78 -0.51 -10.96
N ASN A 110 7.62 -1.57 -11.76
CA ASN A 110 8.45 -2.77 -11.73
C ASN A 110 8.61 -3.37 -10.32
N PRO A 111 7.52 -3.57 -9.55
CA PRO A 111 7.63 -4.12 -8.22
C PRO A 111 8.02 -5.61 -8.28
N TYR A 112 8.70 -6.09 -7.25
CA TYR A 112 9.09 -7.49 -7.08
C TYR A 112 8.13 -8.29 -6.20
N SER A 113 7.09 -7.65 -5.66
CA SER A 113 5.99 -8.29 -4.93
C SER A 113 4.75 -7.40 -4.98
N THR A 114 3.70 -7.79 -4.26
CA THR A 114 2.44 -7.06 -4.16
C THR A 114 2.52 -5.97 -3.08
N SER A 115 1.68 -4.95 -3.16
CA SER A 115 1.40 -4.05 -2.04
C SER A 115 0.20 -4.58 -1.25
N GLU A 116 0.28 -4.57 0.07
CA GLU A 116 -0.67 -5.32 0.90
C GLU A 116 -0.58 -4.99 2.40
N PRO A 117 -1.64 -5.26 3.16
CA PRO A 117 -1.45 -5.69 4.55
C PRO A 117 -0.69 -7.02 4.54
N HIS A 118 0.47 -7.06 5.18
CA HIS A 118 1.42 -8.17 5.04
C HIS A 118 1.26 -9.24 6.11
N ASN A 119 1.02 -8.87 7.38
CA ASN A 119 0.87 -9.84 8.46
C ASN A 119 0.06 -9.32 9.66
N ARG A 120 -0.33 -10.25 10.54
CA ARG A 120 -0.91 -9.98 11.87
C ARG A 120 -2.20 -9.15 11.85
N TRP A 121 -3.10 -9.43 10.92
CA TRP A 121 -4.46 -8.88 10.93
C TRP A 121 -4.52 -7.34 10.92
N VAL A 122 -3.88 -6.72 9.94
CA VAL A 122 -4.03 -5.28 9.68
C VAL A 122 -5.51 -4.97 9.36
N ASN A 123 -6.05 -3.86 9.87
CA ASN A 123 -7.50 -3.60 9.77
C ASN A 123 -7.89 -2.25 9.17
N GLY A 124 -8.85 -2.24 8.25
CA GLY A 124 -9.51 -1.01 7.84
C GLY A 124 -8.63 -0.12 6.96
N VAL A 125 -7.88 -0.72 6.04
CA VAL A 125 -6.98 0.00 5.14
C VAL A 125 -7.68 0.25 3.81
N LEU A 126 -7.54 1.48 3.32
CA LEU A 126 -8.01 1.89 2.00
C LEU A 126 -6.82 2.10 1.06
N TYR A 127 -6.81 1.35 -0.04
CA TYR A 127 -6.01 1.67 -1.22
C TYR A 127 -6.96 2.31 -2.22
N ASP A 128 -6.72 3.58 -2.56
CA ASP A 128 -7.60 4.39 -3.39
C ASP A 128 -6.79 4.95 -4.57
N ASN A 129 -7.16 4.56 -5.79
CA ASN A 129 -6.44 4.91 -7.02
C ASN A 129 -4.95 4.52 -6.96
N VAL A 130 -4.64 3.35 -6.40
CA VAL A 130 -3.27 2.83 -6.35
C VAL A 130 -2.98 2.01 -7.61
N LYS A 131 -1.86 2.32 -8.27
CA LYS A 131 -1.34 1.56 -9.41
C LYS A 131 -0.22 0.64 -8.93
N ALA A 132 -0.58 -0.59 -8.57
CA ALA A 132 0.35 -1.62 -8.11
C ALA A 132 -0.34 -2.98 -8.13
N PRO A 133 0.41 -4.10 -8.17
CA PRO A 133 -0.15 -5.39 -7.82
C PRO A 133 -0.59 -5.37 -6.35
N LEU A 134 -1.82 -5.78 -6.02
CA LEU A 134 -2.41 -5.61 -4.69
C LEU A 134 -2.95 -6.90 -4.10
N THR A 135 -2.71 -7.14 -2.81
CA THR A 135 -3.26 -8.34 -2.14
C THR A 135 -3.86 -8.08 -0.77
N ALA A 136 -4.96 -8.76 -0.48
CA ALA A 136 -5.56 -8.85 0.84
C ALA A 136 -5.95 -10.32 1.06
N ARG A 137 -4.96 -11.11 1.47
CA ARG A 137 -4.99 -12.58 1.34
C ARG A 137 -4.66 -13.33 2.63
N TYR A 138 -4.92 -14.63 2.60
CA TYR A 138 -4.30 -15.59 3.51
C TYR A 138 -2.94 -16.01 2.95
N TRP A 139 -1.93 -15.96 3.80
CA TRP A 139 -0.60 -16.46 3.52
C TRP A 139 -0.47 -17.88 4.06
N ASP A 140 -0.20 -18.85 3.18
CA ASP A 140 0.04 -20.25 3.53
C ASP A 140 1.45 -20.47 4.08
N TYR A 141 1.72 -19.77 5.17
CA TYR A 141 2.96 -19.75 5.93
C TYR A 141 2.65 -19.25 7.34
N MET A 142 3.65 -19.07 8.20
CA MET A 142 3.51 -18.58 9.59
C MET A 142 2.86 -17.18 9.75
N ILE A 143 2.28 -16.62 8.69
CA ILE A 143 1.61 -15.32 8.62
C ILE A 143 0.08 -15.46 8.78
N GLY A 144 -0.54 -16.40 8.05
CA GLY A 144 -2.00 -16.58 8.04
C GLY A 144 -2.77 -15.41 7.43
N TRP A 145 -3.89 -15.00 8.04
CA TRP A 145 -4.71 -13.89 7.56
C TRP A 145 -4.00 -12.55 7.78
N ALA A 146 -3.62 -11.90 6.68
CA ALA A 146 -2.83 -10.67 6.78
C ALA A 146 -3.66 -9.41 7.02
N GLY A 147 -4.88 -9.33 6.47
CA GLY A 147 -5.72 -8.16 6.62
C GLY A 147 -7.23 -8.42 6.59
N ALA A 148 -7.96 -7.54 7.26
CA ALA A 148 -9.40 -7.53 7.40
C ALA A 148 -9.97 -6.12 7.16
N ASN A 149 -11.18 -6.01 6.60
CA ASN A 149 -11.78 -4.71 6.24
C ASN A 149 -10.91 -3.91 5.27
N ILE A 150 -10.22 -4.59 4.36
CA ILE A 150 -9.35 -3.97 3.36
C ILE A 150 -10.19 -3.61 2.14
N VAL A 151 -10.00 -2.41 1.61
CA VAL A 151 -10.71 -1.91 0.43
C VAL A 151 -9.70 -1.49 -0.63
N PHE A 152 -9.82 -2.08 -1.82
CA PHE A 152 -9.20 -1.58 -3.04
C PHE A 152 -10.26 -0.82 -3.82
N TRP A 153 -10.05 0.47 -4.04
CA TRP A 153 -10.99 1.36 -4.72
C TRP A 153 -10.34 1.94 -5.97
N ASN A 154 -10.90 1.67 -7.14
CA ASN A 154 -10.40 2.14 -8.44
C ASN A 154 -8.89 1.94 -8.61
N CYS A 155 -8.37 0.81 -8.14
CA CYS A 155 -6.96 0.50 -8.28
C CYS A 155 -6.65 -0.14 -9.64
N GLU A 156 -5.38 -0.11 -10.02
CA GLU A 156 -4.87 -0.72 -11.24
C GLU A 156 -3.72 -1.68 -10.94
N GLY A 157 -3.69 -2.81 -11.64
CA GLY A 157 -2.68 -3.86 -11.50
C GLY A 157 -3.27 -5.19 -11.06
N ASP A 158 -2.50 -6.26 -11.20
CA ASP A 158 -2.93 -7.60 -10.80
C ASP A 158 -3.25 -7.67 -9.30
N PHE A 159 -4.30 -8.39 -8.93
CA PHE A 159 -4.75 -8.38 -7.54
C PHE A 159 -5.30 -9.72 -7.06
N LEU A 160 -5.30 -9.92 -5.74
CA LEU A 160 -5.96 -11.05 -5.11
C LEU A 160 -6.60 -10.60 -3.80
N VAL A 161 -7.91 -10.74 -3.71
CA VAL A 161 -8.68 -10.42 -2.51
C VAL A 161 -9.38 -11.66 -1.99
N GLN A 162 -9.16 -11.96 -0.72
CA GLN A 162 -9.80 -13.05 0.01
C GLN A 162 -10.53 -12.52 1.24
N SER A 163 -11.55 -13.24 1.67
CA SER A 163 -12.37 -12.88 2.82
C SER A 163 -11.89 -13.64 4.06
N PRO A 164 -11.31 -12.97 5.06
CA PRO A 164 -10.98 -13.61 6.34
C PRO A 164 -12.26 -14.01 7.11
N PRO A 165 -12.15 -14.88 8.13
CA PRO A 165 -13.22 -15.09 9.10
C PRO A 165 -13.66 -13.76 9.72
N THR A 166 -14.94 -13.65 10.06
CA THR A 166 -15.57 -12.52 10.78
C THR A 166 -15.47 -11.13 10.15
N ALA A 167 -14.79 -10.97 9.02
CA ALA A 167 -14.61 -9.72 8.31
C ALA A 167 -14.66 -9.92 6.78
N LYS A 168 -14.57 -8.81 6.04
CA LYS A 168 -14.62 -8.80 4.58
C LYS A 168 -13.52 -7.94 4.02
N ASN A 169 -12.98 -8.34 2.88
CA ASN A 169 -12.12 -7.51 2.06
C ASN A 169 -12.80 -7.30 0.71
N TYR A 170 -12.54 -6.16 0.09
CA TYR A 170 -13.30 -5.65 -1.04
C TYR A 170 -12.41 -5.10 -2.13
N SER A 171 -12.88 -5.22 -3.36
CA SER A 171 -12.33 -4.57 -4.54
C SER A 171 -13.46 -3.97 -5.36
N PHE A 172 -13.37 -2.69 -5.69
CA PHE A 172 -14.35 -1.96 -6.49
C PHE A 172 -13.66 -1.26 -7.65
N GLY A 173 -14.17 -1.47 -8.86
CA GLY A 173 -13.70 -0.75 -10.06
C GLY A 173 -12.24 -1.02 -10.42
N HIS A 174 -11.75 -2.23 -10.17
CA HIS A 174 -10.34 -2.58 -10.31
C HIS A 174 -10.01 -2.95 -11.75
N ILE A 175 -8.95 -2.37 -12.32
CA ILE A 175 -8.46 -2.70 -13.66
C ILE A 175 -7.23 -3.60 -13.52
N GLY A 176 -7.31 -4.85 -13.99
CA GLY A 176 -6.23 -5.82 -13.85
C GLY A 176 -6.74 -7.24 -13.62
N ILE A 177 -5.83 -8.20 -13.57
CA ILE A 177 -6.21 -9.61 -13.43
C ILE A 177 -6.43 -9.91 -11.94
N ASN A 178 -7.55 -10.56 -11.59
CA ASN A 178 -7.80 -11.05 -10.23
C ASN A 178 -7.02 -12.35 -9.94
N ALA A 179 -5.70 -12.28 -10.13
CA ALA A 179 -4.70 -13.26 -9.73
C ALA A 179 -3.34 -12.53 -9.68
N VAL A 180 -2.44 -12.95 -8.79
CA VAL A 180 -1.07 -12.40 -8.74
C VAL A 180 -0.05 -13.50 -8.88
N ILE A 181 1.01 -13.23 -9.65
CA ILE A 181 2.11 -14.19 -9.85
C ILE A 181 3.09 -14.23 -8.66
N PHE A 182 3.12 -13.15 -7.87
CA PHE A 182 4.06 -13.03 -6.75
C PHE A 182 3.74 -13.99 -5.61
N ASN A 183 4.78 -14.66 -5.12
CA ASN A 183 4.71 -15.60 -4.01
C ASN A 183 3.59 -16.65 -4.19
N ALA A 184 3.41 -17.16 -5.42
CA ALA A 184 2.35 -18.10 -5.79
C ALA A 184 2.35 -19.37 -4.92
N GLY A 185 3.52 -19.90 -4.57
CA GLY A 185 3.65 -21.05 -3.67
C GLY A 185 3.25 -20.80 -2.22
N LEU A 186 2.98 -19.54 -1.84
CA LEU A 186 2.52 -19.14 -0.50
C LEU A 186 1.05 -18.67 -0.52
N GLN A 187 0.35 -18.87 -1.64
CA GLN A 187 -1.06 -18.56 -1.79
C GLN A 187 -1.91 -19.80 -1.52
N ASP A 188 -2.88 -19.70 -0.62
CA ASP A 188 -3.94 -20.72 -0.49
C ASP A 188 -5.21 -20.21 -1.16
N LEU A 189 -5.43 -20.61 -2.41
CA LEU A 189 -6.61 -20.22 -3.19
C LEU A 189 -7.89 -20.98 -2.79
N THR A 190 -7.82 -21.94 -1.86
CA THR A 190 -9.00 -22.62 -1.32
C THR A 190 -9.75 -21.74 -0.32
N LYS A 191 -9.10 -20.69 0.21
CA LYS A 191 -9.75 -19.75 1.12
C LYS A 191 -10.86 -18.95 0.43
N PRO A 192 -11.90 -18.52 1.18
CA PRO A 192 -13.01 -17.76 0.61
C PRO A 192 -12.53 -16.50 -0.13
N ARG A 193 -13.10 -16.26 -1.31
CA ARG A 193 -12.83 -15.04 -2.08
C ARG A 193 -13.40 -13.80 -1.38
N GLY A 194 -12.73 -12.67 -1.56
CA GLY A 194 -13.23 -11.37 -1.18
C GLY A 194 -14.34 -10.90 -2.11
N HIS A 195 -14.98 -9.79 -1.73
CA HIS A 195 -15.97 -9.16 -2.58
C HIS A 195 -15.26 -8.41 -3.70
N VAL A 196 -15.69 -8.63 -4.94
CA VAL A 196 -15.17 -7.93 -6.12
C VAL A 196 -16.35 -7.43 -6.92
N GLU A 197 -16.41 -6.13 -7.14
CA GLU A 197 -17.43 -5.46 -7.92
C GLU A 197 -16.79 -4.64 -9.04
N SER A 198 -17.30 -4.81 -10.26
CA SER A 198 -16.82 -4.11 -11.46
C SER A 198 -15.33 -4.33 -11.76
N LEU A 199 -15.04 -5.39 -12.51
CA LEU A 199 -13.72 -5.63 -13.10
C LEU A 199 -13.53 -4.82 -14.38
N ASP A 200 -12.27 -4.49 -14.68
CA ASP A 200 -11.81 -3.89 -15.94
C ASP A 200 -12.42 -2.52 -16.28
N ARG A 201 -13.00 -1.85 -15.28
CA ARG A 201 -13.45 -0.46 -15.38
C ARG A 201 -13.54 0.17 -14.01
N HIS A 202 -13.13 1.43 -13.89
CA HIS A 202 -13.35 2.22 -12.69
C HIS A 202 -14.84 2.53 -12.47
N VAL A 203 -15.20 2.69 -11.20
CA VAL A 203 -16.55 3.06 -10.74
C VAL A 203 -16.58 4.49 -10.21
N THR A 204 -17.78 5.03 -10.04
CA THR A 204 -18.00 6.31 -9.37
C THR A 204 -18.34 6.10 -7.89
N PRO A 205 -17.84 6.94 -6.96
CA PRO A 205 -16.94 8.08 -7.22
C PRO A 205 -15.51 7.67 -7.62
N LYS A 206 -14.80 8.58 -8.32
CA LYS A 206 -13.40 8.35 -8.73
C LYS A 206 -12.49 7.99 -7.56
N SER A 207 -12.67 8.66 -6.43
CA SER A 207 -11.99 8.34 -5.17
C SER A 207 -13.00 8.29 -4.03
N LEU A 208 -12.91 7.24 -3.22
CA LEU A 208 -13.70 7.09 -2.02
C LEU A 208 -13.23 8.07 -0.92
N TYR A 209 -11.90 8.15 -0.71
CA TYR A 209 -11.30 9.02 0.28
C TYR A 209 -11.61 10.51 0.02
N LEU A 210 -11.42 10.97 -1.22
CA LEU A 210 -11.65 12.37 -1.57
C LEU A 210 -13.13 12.74 -1.51
N THR A 211 -14.04 11.82 -1.88
CA THR A 211 -15.48 12.01 -1.71
C THR A 211 -15.84 12.16 -0.24
N GLN A 212 -15.36 11.27 0.63
CA GLN A 212 -15.59 11.36 2.08
C GLN A 212 -14.97 12.61 2.69
N LEU A 213 -13.80 13.05 2.22
CA LEU A 213 -13.18 14.30 2.65
C LEU A 213 -14.04 15.51 2.27
N LYS A 214 -14.53 15.55 1.03
CA LYS A 214 -15.43 16.60 0.53
C LYS A 214 -16.74 16.65 1.32
N GLU A 215 -17.37 15.51 1.57
CA GLU A 215 -18.62 15.45 2.32
C GLU A 215 -18.44 15.94 3.76
N ARG A 216 -17.28 15.65 4.38
CA ARG A 216 -16.99 16.03 5.76
C ARG A 216 -16.53 17.47 5.93
N LEU A 217 -15.66 17.96 5.04
CA LEU A 217 -14.94 19.24 5.20
C LEU A 217 -15.11 20.22 4.03
N GLY A 218 -15.88 19.86 3.00
CA GLY A 218 -16.15 20.68 1.83
C GLY A 218 -15.07 20.62 0.74
N GLU A 219 -15.37 21.24 -0.40
CA GLU A 219 -14.51 21.27 -1.59
C GLU A 219 -13.11 21.86 -1.34
N SER A 220 -13.01 22.87 -0.47
CA SER A 220 -11.73 23.50 -0.15
C SER A 220 -10.75 22.51 0.48
N ALA A 221 -11.23 21.56 1.28
CA ALA A 221 -10.37 20.55 1.90
C ALA A 221 -9.78 19.59 0.86
N VAL A 222 -10.55 19.21 -0.16
CA VAL A 222 -10.06 18.40 -1.28
C VAL A 222 -8.99 19.16 -2.05
N LYS A 223 -9.28 20.41 -2.43
CA LYS A 223 -8.34 21.26 -3.18
C LYS A 223 -7.00 21.43 -2.47
N ASN A 224 -7.00 21.49 -1.13
CA ASN A 224 -5.78 21.63 -0.34
C ASN A 224 -4.85 20.41 -0.41
N ILE A 225 -5.37 19.22 -0.75
CA ILE A 225 -4.58 17.99 -0.75
C ILE A 225 -4.41 17.38 -2.13
N THR A 226 -5.15 17.82 -3.15
CA THR A 226 -5.03 17.34 -4.53
C THR A 226 -4.13 18.26 -5.36
N ALA A 227 -3.24 17.68 -6.18
CA ALA A 227 -2.58 18.43 -7.25
C ALA A 227 -3.59 18.76 -8.37
N ASP A 228 -3.33 19.76 -9.23
CA ASP A 228 -4.26 20.24 -10.27
C ASP A 228 -4.85 19.13 -11.16
N ARG A 229 -4.11 18.03 -11.39
CA ARG A 229 -4.56 16.87 -12.17
C ARG A 229 -5.52 15.91 -11.45
N GLN A 230 -5.71 16.06 -10.14
CA GLN A 230 -6.55 15.19 -9.29
C GLN A 230 -7.86 15.89 -8.87
N ALA A 231 -7.95 17.21 -9.01
CA ALA A 231 -9.11 18.00 -8.63
C ALA A 231 -10.26 17.98 -9.66
N GLU A 232 -10.07 17.34 -10.83
CA GLU A 232 -11.06 17.33 -11.90
C GLU A 232 -12.16 16.28 -11.67
N LYS A 233 -13.31 16.81 -11.20
CA LYS A 233 -14.71 16.33 -11.20
C LYS A 233 -14.95 14.84 -11.50
#